data_AF-A0A1G2XVF0-F1
#
_entry.id   AF-A0A1G2XVF0-F1
#
_cell.length_a   1.000
_cell.length_b   1.000
_cell.length_c   1.000
_cell.angle_alpha   90.00
_cell.angle_beta   90.00
_cell.angle_gamma   90.00
#
_symmetry.space_group_name_H-M   'P 1'
#
loop_
_entity.id
_entity.type
_entity.pdbx_description
1 polymer ?
#
loop_
_entity_poly.entity_id
_entity_poly.type
_entity_poly.pdbx_seq_one_letter_code
_entity_poly.pdbx_strand_id
1 'polypeptide(L)'
;MEKEGMGCGICHGQGSIHVEKPYEPDMILTPRKHPEVCFGCHLDKNAEFRLQYHHPVLEGKVSCGDCHNPMGQMHARPWSLTSELDINEICFKCHPEQRGPFVFEHEALRDGCTICHKVHGSINDKLLIARDNNVCLQCHFQTQMDSTSFLIGNFNHASRIPRGTCFSADCHTAVHGSNFDDHLRY
;
A
#
# COMPACT_ATOMS: atom_id res chain seq x y z
N MET A 1 41.97 -3.34 -10.36
CA MET A 1 40.49 -3.33 -10.43
C MET A 1 40.00 -3.82 -9.08
N GLU A 2 39.89 -2.91 -8.13
CA GLU A 2 39.22 -3.19 -6.86
C GLU A 2 37.80 -3.65 -7.18
N LYS A 3 37.41 -4.78 -6.61
CA LYS A 3 36.01 -5.18 -6.59
C LYS A 3 35.29 -4.10 -5.79
N GLU A 4 34.56 -3.22 -6.49
CA GLU A 4 33.69 -2.21 -5.90
C GLU A 4 32.64 -2.91 -5.04
N GLY A 5 33.02 -3.19 -3.80
CA GLY A 5 32.11 -3.56 -2.74
C GLY A 5 31.20 -2.38 -2.53
N MET A 6 30.01 -2.49 -3.08
CA MET A 6 28.78 -1.84 -2.64
C MET A 6 28.83 -1.46 -1.15
N GLY A 7 29.36 -0.28 -0.84
CA GLY A 7 29.54 0.24 0.51
C GLY A 7 28.40 1.18 0.91
N CYS A 8 28.54 1.87 2.03
CA CYS A 8 27.55 2.84 2.53
C CYS A 8 27.15 3.87 1.45
N GLY A 9 28.07 4.20 0.54
CA GLY A 9 27.90 5.21 -0.48
C GLY A 9 26.88 4.89 -1.59
N ILE A 10 26.38 3.65 -1.69
CA ILE A 10 25.23 3.37 -2.57
C ILE A 10 24.01 4.16 -2.12
N CYS A 11 23.80 4.23 -0.81
CA CYS A 11 22.63 4.88 -0.23
C CYS A 11 22.94 6.30 0.25
N HIS A 12 24.19 6.52 0.66
CA HIS A 12 24.62 7.76 1.31
C HIS A 12 25.49 8.66 0.44
N GLY A 13 25.75 8.29 -0.82
CA GLY A 13 26.65 9.03 -1.70
C GLY A 13 28.13 8.85 -1.34
N GLN A 14 29.01 9.45 -2.13
CA GLN A 14 30.45 9.26 -1.96
C GLN A 14 30.98 10.03 -0.74
N GLY A 15 31.37 9.31 0.31
CA GLY A 15 31.87 9.93 1.55
C GLY A 15 33.13 10.79 1.37
N SER A 16 33.94 10.59 0.32
CA SER A 16 35.11 11.44 0.04
C SER A 16 34.73 12.90 -0.26
N ILE A 17 33.57 13.12 -0.89
CA ILE A 17 33.08 14.48 -1.22
C ILE A 17 32.71 15.22 0.08
N HIS A 18 32.16 14.52 1.07
CA HIS A 18 31.90 15.09 2.40
C HIS A 18 33.19 15.54 3.09
N VAL A 19 34.28 14.76 2.97
CA VAL A 19 35.58 15.12 3.59
C VAL A 19 36.20 16.35 2.92
N GLU A 20 36.07 16.48 1.59
CA GLU A 20 36.59 17.64 0.85
C GLU A 20 35.78 18.92 1.10
N LYS A 21 34.48 18.79 1.36
CA LYS A 21 33.53 19.90 1.51
C LYS A 21 32.64 19.73 2.76
N PRO A 22 33.23 19.77 3.97
CA PRO A 22 32.54 19.35 5.20
C PRO A 22 31.35 20.23 5.61
N TYR A 23 31.24 21.44 5.06
CA TYR A 23 30.17 22.40 5.39
C TYR A 23 29.14 22.58 4.28
N GLU A 24 29.28 21.92 3.14
CA GLU A 24 28.27 21.97 2.08
C GLU A 24 27.12 20.99 2.41
N PRO A 25 25.85 21.41 2.25
CA PRO A 25 24.71 20.54 2.49
C PRO A 25 24.67 19.39 1.47
N ASP A 26 23.99 18.30 1.83
CA ASP A 26 23.72 17.13 0.97
C ASP A 26 24.94 16.37 0.43
N MET A 27 26.12 16.58 1.02
CA MET A 27 27.34 15.81 0.70
C MET A 27 27.29 14.36 1.17
N ILE A 28 26.38 14.05 2.10
CA ILE A 28 25.94 12.71 2.44
C ILE A 28 24.44 12.66 2.19
N LEU A 29 24.01 11.82 1.26
CA LEU A 29 22.60 11.63 0.97
C LEU A 29 21.91 11.02 2.20
N THR A 30 20.80 11.61 2.58
CA THR A 30 19.88 11.03 3.57
C THR A 30 18.75 10.35 2.81
N PRO A 31 18.70 9.00 2.70
CA PRO A 31 17.67 8.30 1.92
C PRO A 31 16.23 8.70 2.26
N ARG A 32 15.98 9.14 3.50
CA ARG A 32 14.68 9.65 3.95
C ARG A 32 14.21 10.91 3.18
N LYS A 33 15.15 11.72 2.68
CA LYS A 33 14.89 12.96 1.93
C LYS A 33 15.12 12.83 0.42
N HIS A 34 15.75 11.73 -0.01
CA HIS A 34 16.16 11.51 -1.40
C HIS A 34 15.66 10.15 -1.88
N PRO A 35 14.37 10.03 -2.27
CA PRO A 35 13.83 8.77 -2.78
C PRO A 35 14.52 8.31 -4.08
N GLU A 36 15.19 9.21 -4.79
CA GLU A 36 15.96 8.92 -6.02
C GLU A 36 17.06 7.88 -5.77
N VAL A 37 17.63 7.87 -4.57
CA VAL A 37 18.62 6.87 -4.15
C VAL A 37 18.02 5.47 -4.24
N CYS A 38 16.78 5.29 -3.79
CA CYS A 38 16.08 4.02 -3.86
C CYS A 38 15.70 3.69 -5.31
N PHE A 39 15.24 4.69 -6.07
CA PHE A 39 14.81 4.52 -7.46
C PHE A 39 15.93 4.18 -8.43
N GLY A 40 17.20 4.44 -8.08
CA GLY A 40 18.34 4.01 -8.88
C GLY A 40 18.38 2.50 -9.13
N CYS A 41 17.86 1.71 -8.18
CA CYS A 41 17.74 0.25 -8.30
C CYS A 41 16.27 -0.21 -8.36
N HIS A 42 15.36 0.39 -7.58
CA HIS A 42 13.94 0.04 -7.52
C HIS A 42 13.14 0.80 -8.58
N LEU A 43 13.45 0.51 -9.85
CA LEU A 43 12.87 1.19 -11.02
C LEU A 43 11.36 0.92 -11.16
N ASP A 44 10.91 -0.28 -10.78
CA ASP A 44 9.49 -0.62 -10.75
C ASP A 44 8.74 0.28 -9.75
N LYS A 45 9.34 0.55 -8.59
CA LYS A 45 8.73 1.41 -7.56
C LYS A 45 8.70 2.86 -7.99
N ASN A 46 9.74 3.34 -8.65
CA ASN A 46 9.73 4.66 -9.31
C ASN A 46 8.57 4.77 -10.30
N ALA A 47 8.32 3.73 -11.11
CA ALA A 47 7.18 3.72 -12.03
C ALA A 47 5.83 3.70 -11.29
N GLU A 48 5.70 2.92 -10.21
CA GLU A 48 4.47 2.86 -9.41
C GLU A 48 4.13 4.20 -8.76
N PHE A 49 5.11 4.88 -8.17
CA PHE A 49 4.92 6.21 -7.56
C PHE A 49 4.59 7.32 -8.58
N ARG A 50 4.74 7.07 -9.88
CA ARG A 50 4.34 8.00 -10.95
C ARG A 50 2.93 7.75 -11.48
N LEU A 51 2.24 6.74 -10.98
CA LEU A 51 0.83 6.48 -11.34
C LEU A 51 -0.08 7.54 -10.72
N GLN A 52 -1.31 7.64 -11.23
CA GLN A 52 -2.26 8.68 -10.81
C GLN A 52 -2.53 8.67 -9.30
N TYR A 53 -2.63 7.49 -8.69
CA TYR A 53 -2.82 7.33 -7.25
C TYR A 53 -1.56 6.70 -6.68
N HIS A 54 -0.93 7.37 -5.72
CA HIS A 54 0.28 6.90 -5.04
C HIS A 54 0.34 7.50 -3.63
N HIS A 55 1.10 6.85 -2.74
CA HIS A 55 1.49 7.54 -1.51
C HIS A 55 2.45 8.67 -1.84
N PRO A 56 2.42 9.81 -1.11
CA PRO A 56 3.05 11.05 -1.53
C PRO A 56 4.57 11.09 -1.29
N VAL A 57 5.29 10.14 -1.89
CA VAL A 57 6.75 10.00 -1.80
C VAL A 57 7.46 11.00 -2.71
N LEU A 58 6.93 11.23 -3.92
CA LEU A 58 7.49 12.22 -4.84
C LEU A 58 7.25 13.65 -4.37
N GLU A 59 6.19 13.88 -3.60
CA GLU A 59 5.87 15.14 -2.93
C GLU A 59 6.66 15.35 -1.62
N GLY A 60 7.46 14.36 -1.19
CA GLY A 60 8.29 14.44 0.02
C GLY A 60 7.50 14.46 1.34
N LYS A 61 6.23 14.04 1.33
CA LYS A 61 5.39 13.96 2.55
C LYS A 61 5.55 12.62 3.28
N VAL A 62 5.93 11.59 2.55
CA VAL A 62 6.28 10.26 3.06
C VAL A 62 7.61 9.86 2.40
N SER A 63 8.38 9.02 3.05
CA SER A 63 9.65 8.49 2.56
C SER A 63 9.62 6.96 2.55
N CYS A 64 10.51 6.36 1.77
CA CYS A 64 10.70 4.90 1.77
C CYS A 64 10.98 4.38 3.19
N GLY A 65 11.71 5.18 3.99
CA GLY A 65 12.10 4.88 5.37
C GLY A 65 10.96 4.91 6.40
N ASP A 66 9.82 5.51 6.05
CA ASP A 66 8.66 5.53 6.94
C ASP A 66 7.93 4.17 6.97
N CYS A 67 8.11 3.36 5.93
CA CYS A 67 7.58 2.00 5.85
C CYS A 67 8.68 0.93 5.90
N HIS A 68 9.82 1.16 5.24
CA HIS A 68 10.91 0.19 5.12
C HIS A 68 12.10 0.57 6.00
N ASN A 69 12.74 -0.42 6.63
CA ASN A 69 14.00 -0.24 7.33
C ASN A 69 15.17 -0.78 6.48
N PRO A 70 15.88 0.07 5.71
CA PRO A 70 17.00 -0.37 4.87
C PRO A 70 18.23 -0.85 5.66
N MET A 71 18.27 -0.59 6.98
CA MET A 71 19.35 -1.02 7.89
C MET A 71 18.96 -2.25 8.73
N GLY A 72 17.76 -2.81 8.51
CA GLY A 72 17.15 -3.85 9.36
C GLY A 72 17.89 -5.19 9.30
N GLN A 73 18.28 -5.70 10.48
CA GLN A 73 18.96 -6.98 10.65
C GLN A 73 17.99 -8.17 10.63
N MET A 74 18.33 -9.19 9.82
CA MET A 74 18.08 -10.63 9.99
C MET A 74 16.67 -11.24 9.99
N HIS A 75 15.54 -10.52 10.07
CA HIS A 75 14.19 -11.14 10.00
C HIS A 75 13.25 -10.58 8.91
N ALA A 76 13.77 -9.78 7.98
CA ALA A 76 12.96 -9.24 6.88
C ALA A 76 12.59 -10.34 5.86
N ARG A 77 11.30 -10.51 5.59
CA ARG A 77 10.88 -11.25 4.39
C ARG A 77 11.36 -10.48 3.16
N PRO A 78 11.70 -11.13 2.04
CA PRO A 78 12.26 -10.48 0.84
C PRO A 78 11.41 -9.35 0.23
N TRP A 79 10.15 -9.21 0.67
CA TRP A 79 9.21 -8.18 0.22
C TRP A 79 8.70 -7.24 1.33
N SER A 80 9.13 -7.42 2.58
CA SER A 80 8.72 -6.58 3.70
C SER A 80 9.93 -6.27 4.59
N LEU A 81 10.60 -5.16 4.29
CA LEU A 81 11.53 -4.49 5.20
C LEU A 81 10.81 -3.73 6.33
N THR A 82 9.52 -4.00 6.56
CA THR A 82 8.78 -3.47 7.71
C THR A 82 9.28 -4.18 8.97
N SER A 83 9.69 -3.42 9.97
CA SER A 83 10.16 -3.94 11.27
C SER A 83 9.05 -4.48 12.17
N GLU A 84 7.80 -4.44 11.71
CA GLU A 84 6.63 -4.83 12.50
C GLU A 84 6.30 -6.31 12.24
N LEU A 85 6.03 -7.06 13.31
CA LEU A 85 5.59 -8.45 13.25
C LEU A 85 4.23 -8.60 12.55
N ASP A 86 3.45 -7.52 12.52
CA ASP A 86 2.19 -7.39 11.81
C ASP A 86 2.30 -6.29 10.75
N ILE A 87 2.08 -6.66 9.48
CA ILE A 87 2.17 -5.76 8.33
C ILE A 87 1.11 -4.65 8.37
N ASN A 88 0.05 -4.79 9.16
CA ASN A 88 -0.97 -3.76 9.28
C ASN A 88 -0.55 -2.62 10.22
N GLU A 89 0.29 -2.90 11.22
CA GLU A 89 0.69 -1.90 12.21
C GLU A 89 1.45 -0.72 11.59
N ILE A 90 2.21 -0.95 10.50
CA ILE A 90 2.85 0.15 9.79
C ILE A 90 1.83 1.07 9.13
N CYS A 91 0.73 0.52 8.61
CA CYS A 91 -0.35 1.30 8.01
C CYS A 91 -1.04 2.16 9.07
N PHE A 92 -1.31 1.59 10.25
CA PHE A 92 -2.03 2.26 11.33
C PHE A 92 -1.26 3.39 12.01
N LYS A 93 0.05 3.52 11.79
CA LYS A 93 0.82 4.70 12.22
C LYS A 93 0.27 5.99 11.61
N CYS A 94 -0.28 5.90 10.39
CA CYS A 94 -0.87 7.04 9.67
C CYS A 94 -2.39 6.89 9.43
N HIS A 95 -2.91 5.65 9.40
CA HIS A 95 -4.33 5.32 9.18
C HIS A 95 -4.98 4.69 10.43
N PRO A 96 -4.96 5.35 11.59
CA PRO A 96 -5.41 4.76 12.86
C PRO A 96 -6.91 4.42 12.85
N GLU A 97 -7.70 5.09 12.03
CA GLU A 97 -9.14 4.88 11.91
C GLU A 97 -9.50 3.52 11.30
N GLN A 98 -8.57 2.90 10.56
CA GLN A 98 -8.77 1.58 9.95
C GLN A 98 -8.40 0.41 10.88
N ARG A 99 -7.81 0.70 12.05
CA ARG A 99 -7.37 -0.32 13.02
C ARG A 99 -8.53 -1.01 13.74
N GLY A 100 -9.67 -0.33 13.86
CA GLY A 100 -10.75 -0.76 14.73
C GLY A 100 -10.44 -0.54 16.22
N PRO A 101 -11.10 -1.27 17.14
CA PRO A 101 -11.98 -2.41 16.87
C PRO A 101 -13.29 -1.99 16.20
N PHE A 102 -13.75 -2.84 15.29
CA PHE A 102 -15.09 -2.74 14.71
C PHE A 102 -15.98 -3.82 15.34
N VAL A 103 -17.26 -3.51 15.60
CA VAL A 103 -18.26 -4.52 16.00
C VAL A 103 -18.38 -5.58 14.92
N PHE A 104 -18.35 -5.15 13.65
CA PHE A 104 -18.41 -5.98 12.47
C PHE A 104 -17.13 -5.78 11.65
N GLU A 105 -16.09 -6.55 11.96
CA GLU A 105 -14.80 -6.52 11.25
C GLU A 105 -14.92 -7.12 9.84
N HIS A 106 -14.30 -6.49 8.84
CA HIS A 106 -14.08 -7.15 7.56
C HIS A 106 -12.93 -8.14 7.67
N GLU A 107 -13.23 -9.43 7.60
CA GLU A 107 -12.27 -10.51 7.89
C GLU A 107 -10.99 -10.43 7.06
N ALA A 108 -11.06 -9.90 5.82
CA ALA A 108 -9.87 -9.75 4.98
C ALA A 108 -8.82 -8.77 5.55
N LEU A 109 -9.17 -7.93 6.54
CA LEU A 109 -8.17 -7.12 7.24
C LEU A 109 -7.12 -7.98 7.96
N ARG A 110 -7.48 -9.20 8.37
CA ARG A 110 -6.56 -10.16 9.01
C ARG A 110 -5.51 -10.69 8.03
N ASP A 111 -5.80 -10.68 6.73
CA ASP A 111 -4.86 -11.07 5.68
C ASP A 111 -3.96 -9.92 5.24
N GLY A 112 -4.24 -8.71 5.71
CA GLY A 112 -3.41 -7.52 5.58
C GLY A 112 -3.91 -6.52 4.53
N CYS A 113 -3.61 -5.23 4.74
CA CYS A 113 -4.10 -4.14 3.87
C CYS A 113 -3.76 -4.34 2.38
N THR A 114 -2.64 -5.03 2.09
CA THR A 114 -2.14 -5.24 0.73
C THR A 114 -2.94 -6.25 -0.08
N ILE A 115 -3.90 -6.96 0.53
CA ILE A 115 -4.84 -7.82 -0.21
C ILE A 115 -5.76 -7.00 -1.12
N CYS A 116 -6.04 -5.74 -0.75
CA CYS A 116 -6.83 -4.80 -1.53
C CYS A 116 -6.01 -3.64 -2.09
N HIS A 117 -4.93 -3.23 -1.40
CA HIS A 117 -4.17 -2.01 -1.73
C HIS A 117 -2.77 -2.27 -2.29
N LYS A 118 -2.41 -1.51 -3.32
CA LYS A 118 -1.07 -1.38 -3.88
C LYS A 118 -0.39 -0.13 -3.31
N VAL A 119 0.39 -0.32 -2.25
CA VAL A 119 0.89 0.75 -1.37
C VAL A 119 1.89 1.73 -2.01
N HIS A 120 2.48 1.44 -3.16
CA HIS A 120 3.34 2.44 -3.83
C HIS A 120 2.53 3.31 -4.78
N GLY A 121 1.76 2.68 -5.66
CA GLY A 121 0.85 3.39 -6.55
C GLY A 121 0.02 2.47 -7.43
N SER A 122 -1.15 2.95 -7.85
CA SER A 122 -2.11 2.26 -8.69
C SER A 122 -2.73 3.20 -9.73
N ILE A 123 -3.23 2.61 -10.81
CA ILE A 123 -4.12 3.30 -11.75
C ILE A 123 -5.55 3.41 -11.20
N ASN A 124 -5.90 2.60 -10.20
CA ASN A 124 -7.22 2.57 -9.58
C ASN A 124 -7.24 3.50 -8.35
N ASP A 125 -8.36 4.20 -8.14
CA ASP A 125 -8.55 5.06 -6.97
C ASP A 125 -8.36 4.26 -5.67
N LYS A 126 -8.01 4.97 -4.60
CA LYS A 126 -7.71 4.40 -3.27
C LYS A 126 -6.61 3.35 -3.31
N LEU A 127 -5.71 3.43 -4.29
CA LEU A 127 -4.60 2.49 -4.46
C LEU A 127 -5.07 1.04 -4.67
N LEU A 128 -6.27 0.77 -5.18
CA LEU A 128 -6.78 -0.60 -5.27
C LEU A 128 -5.98 -1.46 -6.26
N ILE A 129 -5.82 -2.75 -5.94
CA ILE A 129 -5.14 -3.72 -6.82
C ILE A 129 -5.96 -4.06 -8.08
N ALA A 130 -7.27 -3.83 -8.03
CA ALA A 130 -8.20 -4.00 -9.13
C ALA A 130 -9.23 -2.86 -9.12
N ARG A 131 -9.82 -2.56 -10.28
CA ARG A 131 -10.83 -1.52 -10.42
C ARG A 131 -12.18 -1.95 -9.83
N ASP A 132 -12.90 -0.98 -9.27
CA ASP A 132 -14.33 -1.06 -9.00
C ASP A 132 -14.74 -2.35 -8.25
N ASN A 133 -15.80 -3.02 -8.71
CA ASN A 133 -16.33 -4.25 -8.13
C ASN A 133 -15.35 -5.42 -8.19
N ASN A 134 -14.35 -5.37 -9.07
CA ASN A 134 -13.48 -6.52 -9.29
C ASN A 134 -12.60 -6.81 -8.08
N VAL A 135 -12.30 -5.83 -7.21
CA VAL A 135 -11.57 -6.11 -5.96
C VAL A 135 -12.44 -6.91 -4.99
N CYS A 136 -13.72 -6.53 -4.84
CA CYS A 136 -14.67 -7.21 -3.97
C CYS A 136 -14.96 -8.63 -4.47
N LEU A 137 -15.18 -8.77 -5.78
CA LEU A 137 -15.51 -10.03 -6.43
C LEU A 137 -14.34 -11.04 -6.45
N GLN A 138 -13.14 -10.70 -5.97
CA GLN A 138 -12.08 -11.68 -5.77
C GLN A 138 -12.43 -12.67 -4.65
N CYS A 139 -13.18 -12.22 -3.64
CA CYS A 139 -13.63 -13.04 -2.52
C CYS A 139 -15.17 -13.17 -2.47
N HIS A 140 -15.89 -12.09 -2.78
CA HIS A 140 -17.36 -12.05 -2.80
C HIS A 140 -17.94 -12.49 -4.13
N PHE A 141 -17.43 -13.59 -4.68
CA PHE A 141 -17.95 -14.19 -5.89
C PHE A 141 -19.00 -15.26 -5.57
N GLN A 142 -20.20 -15.11 -6.13
CA GLN A 142 -21.15 -16.21 -6.24
C GLN A 142 -21.64 -16.35 -7.67
N THR A 143 -21.79 -17.60 -8.08
CA THR A 143 -22.19 -18.02 -9.41
C THR A 143 -23.59 -17.49 -9.75
N GLN A 144 -23.72 -16.94 -10.97
CA GLN A 144 -25.00 -16.64 -11.58
C GLN A 144 -25.93 -17.86 -11.47
N MET A 145 -27.01 -17.75 -10.70
CA MET A 145 -27.93 -18.87 -10.48
C MET A 145 -28.85 -19.07 -11.69
N ASP A 146 -29.19 -17.98 -12.40
CA ASP A 146 -29.91 -17.97 -13.66
C ASP A 146 -29.60 -16.68 -14.45
N SER A 147 -30.12 -16.56 -15.68
CA SER A 147 -29.84 -15.41 -16.56
C SER A 147 -30.29 -14.04 -16.03
N THR A 148 -31.06 -13.99 -14.94
CA THR A 148 -31.69 -12.78 -14.37
C THR A 148 -31.25 -12.48 -12.93
N SER A 149 -30.55 -13.40 -12.27
CA SER A 149 -30.13 -13.25 -10.87
C SER A 149 -28.61 -13.31 -10.72
N PHE A 150 -28.08 -12.33 -9.98
CA PHE A 150 -26.68 -12.31 -9.55
C PHE A 150 -26.67 -12.23 -8.04
N LEU A 151 -26.42 -13.35 -7.36
CA LEU A 151 -26.45 -13.41 -5.91
C LEU A 151 -25.05 -13.16 -5.35
N ILE A 152 -24.94 -12.30 -4.34
CA ILE A 152 -23.77 -12.21 -3.45
C ILE A 152 -24.33 -12.40 -2.04
N GLY A 153 -23.86 -13.45 -1.35
CA GLY A 153 -24.52 -13.98 -0.17
C GLY A 153 -25.94 -14.45 -0.50
N ASN A 154 -26.93 -13.90 0.21
CA ASN A 154 -28.36 -14.19 0.01
C ASN A 154 -29.12 -13.05 -0.68
N PHE A 155 -28.42 -12.06 -1.24
CA PHE A 155 -29.03 -10.88 -1.85
C PHE A 155 -28.79 -10.82 -3.37
N ASN A 156 -29.84 -10.46 -4.12
CA ASN A 156 -29.75 -10.28 -5.58
C ASN A 156 -29.25 -8.87 -5.93
N HIS A 157 -28.09 -8.83 -6.55
CA HIS A 157 -27.36 -7.65 -6.97
C HIS A 157 -27.54 -7.31 -8.47
N ALA A 158 -28.34 -8.08 -9.22
CA ALA A 158 -28.55 -7.86 -10.66
C ALA A 158 -29.00 -6.42 -11.01
N SER A 159 -29.79 -5.80 -10.14
CA SER A 159 -30.25 -4.42 -10.31
C SER A 159 -29.30 -3.35 -9.71
N ARG A 160 -28.29 -3.76 -8.95
CA ARG A 160 -27.40 -2.90 -8.17
C ARG A 160 -26.01 -2.76 -8.80
N ILE A 161 -25.42 -3.85 -9.30
CA ILE A 161 -24.10 -3.84 -9.96
C ILE A 161 -24.04 -2.83 -11.12
N PRO A 162 -25.06 -2.69 -11.98
CA PRO A 162 -25.01 -1.69 -13.05
C PRO A 162 -25.06 -0.23 -12.57
N ARG A 163 -25.46 0.02 -11.31
CA ARG A 163 -25.65 1.38 -10.77
C ARG A 163 -24.37 2.00 -10.20
N GLY A 164 -23.32 1.21 -10.00
CA GLY A 164 -22.06 1.69 -9.46
C GLY A 164 -21.27 0.58 -8.80
N THR A 165 -20.15 0.97 -8.17
CA THR A 165 -19.33 0.01 -7.45
C THR A 165 -19.93 -0.30 -6.07
N CYS A 166 -19.56 -1.43 -5.45
CA CYS A 166 -20.06 -1.86 -4.14
C CYS A 166 -19.98 -0.73 -3.09
N PHE A 167 -18.85 -0.04 -3.02
CA PHE A 167 -18.63 1.06 -2.07
C PHE A 167 -19.00 2.44 -2.63
N SER A 168 -18.83 2.68 -3.93
CA SER A 168 -19.11 4.00 -4.53
C SER A 168 -20.60 4.26 -4.79
N ALA A 169 -21.44 3.22 -4.73
CA ALA A 169 -22.89 3.33 -4.83
C ALA A 169 -23.58 3.53 -3.46
N ASP A 170 -22.82 3.88 -2.41
CA ASP A 170 -23.26 4.07 -1.02
C ASP A 170 -23.97 2.85 -0.40
N CYS A 171 -23.76 1.65 -0.95
CA CYS A 171 -24.34 0.41 -0.41
C CYS A 171 -23.41 -0.21 0.64
N HIS A 172 -22.11 -0.27 0.37
CA HIS A 172 -21.10 -0.84 1.25
C HIS A 172 -20.00 0.17 1.58
N THR A 173 -20.34 1.13 2.44
CA THR A 173 -19.48 2.30 2.70
C THR A 173 -18.43 2.07 3.78
N ALA A 174 -18.48 0.95 4.50
CA ALA A 174 -17.64 0.65 5.64
C ALA A 174 -16.77 -0.61 5.41
N VAL A 175 -16.10 -0.67 4.26
CA VAL A 175 -15.35 -1.85 3.77
C VAL A 175 -14.20 -2.31 4.66
N HIS A 176 -13.71 -1.47 5.57
CA HIS A 176 -12.71 -1.85 6.57
C HIS A 176 -13.35 -2.36 7.88
N GLY A 177 -14.67 -2.25 8.01
CA GLY A 177 -15.42 -2.67 9.19
C GLY A 177 -16.43 -1.62 9.63
N SER A 178 -17.48 -2.09 10.29
CA SER A 178 -18.64 -1.29 10.67
C SER A 178 -18.96 -1.45 12.15
N ASN A 179 -19.42 -0.37 12.78
CA ASN A 179 -19.91 -0.38 14.16
C ASN A 179 -21.44 -0.33 14.25
N PHE A 180 -22.13 -0.33 13.10
CA PHE A 180 -23.57 -0.07 13.04
C PHE A 180 -24.34 -1.19 12.34
N ASP A 181 -23.81 -1.67 11.22
CA ASP A 181 -24.46 -2.69 10.39
C ASP A 181 -23.43 -3.61 9.74
N ASP A 182 -23.71 -4.90 9.85
CA ASP A 182 -22.94 -6.00 9.28
C ASP A 182 -22.75 -5.86 7.76
N HIS A 183 -23.80 -5.49 7.03
CA HIS A 183 -23.83 -5.44 5.57
C HIS A 183 -22.83 -4.43 4.98
N LEU A 184 -22.54 -3.33 5.69
CA LEU A 184 -21.75 -2.21 5.14
C LEU A 184 -20.29 -2.57 4.87
N ARG A 185 -19.80 -3.69 5.38
CA ARG A 185 -18.41 -4.11 5.20
C ARG A 185 -18.13 -4.87 3.90
N TYR A 186 -19.16 -5.43 3.26
CA TYR A 186 -19.02 -6.38 2.15
C TYR A 186 -18.96 -5.79 0.74
#